data_AF-A0A942WQR6-F1
#
_entry.id   AF-A0A942WQR6-F1
#
_cell.length_a   1.000
_cell.length_b   1.000
_cell.length_c   1.000
_cell.angle_alpha   90.00
_cell.angle_beta   90.00
_cell.angle_gamma   90.00
#
_symmetry.space_group_name_H-M   'P 1'
#
loop_
_entity.id
_entity.type
_entity.pdbx_description
1 polymer ?
#
loop_
_entity_poly.entity_id
_entity_poly.type
_entity_poly.pdbx_seq_one_letter_code
_entity_poly.pdbx_strand_id
1 'polypeptide(L)'
;MLVQKLEELMFKFCMLTVLLGFIKILFFYVWQKFLAVKKLGVKRNKKCIKSNNKFNKNHVVKSSNLSVKSNISEVIQTSELLDLKLQAKELFKTLLQNKKINRAEILDIKDYLLENVEDPTLSNKEYKNDAHCIYSLFKSKYIDEDILKEVINFMLVSSNRKIS
;
A
#
# COMPACT_ATOMS: atom_id res chain seq x y z
N MET A 1 -49.22 44.11 -17.49
CA MET A 1 -49.31 43.29 -16.26
C MET A 1 -48.83 41.85 -16.45
N LEU A 2 -49.28 41.13 -17.49
CA LEU A 2 -48.81 39.75 -17.78
C LEU A 2 -47.32 39.66 -18.15
N VAL A 3 -46.82 40.59 -18.98
CA VAL A 3 -45.41 40.64 -19.41
C VAL A 3 -44.46 40.86 -18.24
N GLN A 4 -44.78 41.81 -17.35
CA GLN A 4 -43.98 42.07 -16.14
C GLN A 4 -43.91 40.85 -15.20
N LYS A 5 -45.02 40.11 -15.04
CA LYS A 5 -45.02 38.86 -14.27
C LYS A 5 -44.14 37.78 -14.92
N LEU A 6 -44.07 37.75 -16.24
CA LEU A 6 -43.25 36.80 -16.98
C LEU A 6 -41.75 37.11 -16.82
N GLU A 7 -41.37 38.38 -16.93
CA GLU A 7 -39.99 38.84 -16.71
C GLU A 7 -39.51 38.53 -15.29
N GLU A 8 -40.35 38.77 -14.30
CA GLU A 8 -40.06 38.50 -12.89
C GLU A 8 -39.90 36.99 -12.61
N LEU A 9 -40.65 36.14 -13.33
CA LEU A 9 -40.53 34.68 -13.25
C LEU A 9 -39.23 34.18 -13.89
N MET A 10 -38.88 34.69 -15.07
CA MET A 10 -37.65 34.36 -15.79
C MET A 10 -36.41 34.74 -14.98
N PHE A 11 -36.44 35.89 -14.31
CA PHE A 11 -35.37 36.32 -13.43
C PHE A 11 -35.19 35.37 -12.24
N LYS A 12 -36.29 34.91 -11.61
CA LYS A 12 -36.25 33.92 -10.52
C LYS A 12 -35.65 32.60 -10.96
N PHE A 13 -35.99 32.09 -12.15
CA PHE A 13 -35.39 30.87 -12.69
C PHE A 13 -33.89 31.04 -12.96
N CYS A 14 -33.47 32.20 -13.48
CA CYS A 14 -32.06 32.50 -13.71
C CYS A 14 -31.26 32.57 -12.40
N MET A 15 -31.82 33.18 -11.34
CA MET A 15 -31.18 33.20 -10.02
C MET A 15 -31.10 31.80 -9.40
N LEU A 16 -32.10 30.95 -9.65
CA LEU A 16 -32.12 29.57 -9.18
C LEU A 16 -31.02 28.70 -9.81
N THR A 17 -30.76 28.86 -11.11
CA THR A 17 -29.70 28.11 -11.80
C THR A 17 -28.31 28.53 -11.32
N VAL A 18 -28.10 29.83 -11.09
CA VAL A 18 -26.86 30.36 -10.51
C VAL A 18 -26.66 29.80 -9.09
N LEU A 19 -27.70 29.80 -8.26
CA LEU A 19 -27.65 29.26 -6.89
C LEU A 19 -27.33 27.75 -6.87
N LEU A 20 -27.93 26.97 -7.77
CA LEU A 20 -27.62 25.54 -7.93
C LEU A 20 -26.17 25.29 -8.33
N GLY A 21 -25.59 26.16 -9.15
CA GLY A 21 -24.16 26.14 -9.48
C GLY A 21 -23.28 26.31 -8.25
N PHE A 22 -23.56 27.33 -7.43
CA PHE A 22 -22.85 27.56 -6.17
C PHE A 22 -22.98 26.39 -5.20
N ILE A 23 -24.17 25.79 -5.07
CA ILE A 23 -24.40 24.63 -4.22
C ILE A 23 -23.52 23.44 -4.65
N LYS A 24 -23.38 23.18 -5.96
CA LYS A 24 -22.50 22.11 -6.46
C LYS A 24 -21.03 22.35 -6.13
N ILE A 25 -20.57 23.59 -6.27
CA ILE A 25 -19.19 23.97 -5.95
C ILE A 25 -18.93 23.82 -4.45
N LEU A 26 -19.87 24.26 -3.62
CA LEU A 26 -19.80 24.10 -2.17
C LEU A 26 -19.77 22.62 -1.77
N PHE A 27 -20.65 21.80 -2.37
CA PHE A 27 -20.71 20.37 -2.14
C PHE A 27 -19.39 19.69 -2.54
N PHE A 28 -18.83 20.02 -3.69
CA PHE A 28 -17.53 19.50 -4.13
C PHE A 28 -16.40 19.90 -3.17
N TYR A 29 -16.38 21.14 -2.69
CA TYR A 29 -15.39 21.62 -1.73
C TYR A 29 -15.49 20.88 -0.38
N VAL A 30 -16.70 20.72 0.15
CA VAL A 30 -16.95 19.96 1.39
C VAL A 30 -16.61 18.48 1.20
N TRP A 31 -16.95 17.88 0.06
CA TRP A 31 -16.64 16.49 -0.27
C TRP A 31 -15.13 16.26 -0.36
N GLN A 32 -14.38 17.14 -1.02
CA GLN A 32 -12.92 17.11 -1.08
C GLN A 32 -12.29 17.23 0.32
N LYS A 33 -12.80 18.14 1.16
CA LYS A 33 -12.34 18.29 2.54
C LYS A 33 -12.66 17.05 3.38
N PHE A 34 -13.83 16.43 3.20
CA PHE A 34 -14.21 15.19 3.87
C PHE A 34 -13.34 14.00 3.43
N LEU A 35 -13.01 13.88 2.15
CA LEU A 35 -12.05 12.90 1.63
C LEU A 35 -10.63 13.13 2.16
N ALA A 36 -10.19 14.38 2.27
CA ALA A 36 -8.91 14.74 2.87
C ALA A 36 -8.86 14.41 4.37
N VAL A 37 -9.95 14.65 5.10
CA VAL A 37 -10.07 14.28 6.52
C VAL A 37 -10.12 12.77 6.71
N LYS A 38 -10.72 11.98 5.80
CA LYS A 38 -10.59 10.51 5.82
C LYS A 38 -9.13 10.05 5.64
N LYS A 39 -8.32 10.74 4.83
CA LYS A 39 -6.88 10.43 4.69
C LYS A 39 -6.06 10.81 5.93
N LEU A 40 -6.46 11.84 6.68
CA LEU A 40 -5.82 12.25 7.94
C LEU A 40 -6.34 11.51 9.19
N GLY A 41 -7.58 11.01 9.15
CA GLY A 41 -8.23 10.27 10.24
C GLY A 41 -7.71 8.84 10.43
N VAL A 42 -7.01 8.28 9.44
CA VAL A 42 -6.32 6.98 9.59
C VAL A 42 -5.03 7.12 10.41
N LYS A 43 -4.51 8.34 10.60
CA LYS A 43 -3.21 8.56 11.28
C LYS A 43 -3.33 8.86 12.79
N ARG A 44 -4.52 8.96 13.38
CA ARG A 44 -4.70 9.21 14.82
C ARG A 44 -5.89 8.46 15.42
N ASN A 45 -5.85 7.14 15.36
CA ASN A 45 -6.47 6.26 16.36
C ASN A 45 -6.11 4.80 16.05
N LYS A 46 -4.85 4.44 16.27
CA LYS A 46 -4.49 3.05 16.57
C LYS A 46 -3.77 3.04 17.91
N LYS A 47 -4.56 3.29 18.96
CA LYS A 47 -4.38 2.58 20.23
C LYS A 47 -4.17 1.12 19.88
N CYS A 48 -3.11 0.51 20.42
CA CYS A 48 -2.79 -0.92 20.33
C CYS A 48 -4.04 -1.78 20.16
N ILE A 49 -4.36 -2.17 18.93
CA ILE A 49 -5.20 -3.33 18.66
C ILE A 49 -4.22 -4.35 18.14
N LYS A 50 -3.94 -5.31 19.03
CA LYS A 50 -3.22 -6.55 18.78
C LYS A 50 -3.53 -7.09 17.38
N SER A 51 -2.46 -7.43 16.67
CA SER A 51 -2.33 -8.59 15.78
C SER A 51 -3.57 -9.48 15.68
N ASN A 52 -4.14 -9.62 14.48
CA ASN A 52 -4.36 -10.92 13.82
C ASN A 52 -5.35 -10.83 12.64
N ASN A 53 -5.04 -11.62 11.60
CA ASN A 53 -5.96 -12.31 10.66
C ASN A 53 -5.83 -12.06 9.16
N LYS A 54 -4.62 -11.79 8.62
CA LYS A 54 -4.40 -12.11 7.18
C LYS A 54 -3.06 -12.76 6.84
N PHE A 55 -2.04 -12.56 7.66
CA PHE A 55 -0.70 -13.07 7.36
C PHE A 55 -0.36 -14.41 8.06
N ASN A 56 -1.03 -14.78 9.16
CA ASN A 56 -0.59 -15.93 9.96
C ASN A 56 -1.69 -16.97 10.21
N LYS A 57 -1.57 -18.11 9.52
CA LYS A 57 -1.95 -19.44 10.01
C LYS A 57 -1.26 -20.49 9.12
N ASN A 58 -0.24 -21.12 9.71
CA ASN A 58 0.31 -22.47 9.43
C ASN A 58 1.82 -22.43 9.13
N HIS A 59 2.66 -22.47 10.17
CA HIS A 59 3.50 -23.65 10.48
C HIS A 59 4.45 -23.34 11.64
N VAL A 60 4.30 -24.09 12.74
CA VAL A 60 5.35 -24.26 13.74
C VAL A 60 6.28 -25.33 13.20
N VAL A 61 7.55 -25.00 12.96
CA VAL A 61 8.61 -26.00 12.82
C VAL A 61 9.67 -25.70 13.86
N LYS A 62 9.67 -26.53 14.92
CA LYS A 62 10.78 -26.64 15.87
C LYS A 62 12.03 -27.09 15.10
N SER A 63 13.14 -26.40 15.29
CA SER A 63 14.45 -26.99 15.06
C SER A 63 15.42 -26.52 16.15
N SER A 64 15.71 -27.44 17.06
CA SER A 64 16.78 -27.36 18.03
C SER A 64 18.10 -27.74 17.36
N ASN A 65 19.15 -26.93 17.52
CA ASN A 65 20.45 -27.33 18.11
C ASN A 65 21.64 -26.47 17.64
N LEU A 66 22.33 -25.96 18.66
CA LEU A 66 23.78 -26.00 18.87
C LEU A 66 24.68 -25.04 18.07
N SER A 67 25.18 -24.07 18.84
CA SER A 67 26.29 -23.15 18.61
C SER A 67 27.57 -23.87 18.17
N VAL A 68 28.27 -23.29 17.17
CA VAL A 68 29.73 -23.33 16.86
C VAL A 68 30.01 -22.91 15.38
N LYS A 69 28.98 -22.64 14.56
CA LYS A 69 29.10 -22.45 13.10
C LYS A 69 28.96 -21.00 12.59
N SER A 70 29.30 -19.97 13.37
CA SER A 70 28.91 -18.58 13.06
C SER A 70 29.42 -18.07 11.70
N ASN A 71 30.69 -18.32 11.34
CA ASN A 71 31.28 -17.66 10.17
C ASN A 71 30.94 -18.34 8.82
N ILE A 72 30.73 -19.66 8.80
CA ILE A 72 30.29 -20.38 7.59
C ILE A 72 28.77 -20.25 7.41
N SER A 73 28.03 -20.24 8.52
CA SER A 73 26.58 -20.01 8.50
C SER A 73 26.26 -18.60 8.03
N GLU A 74 27.00 -17.58 8.44
CA GLU A 74 26.82 -16.21 7.95
C GLU A 74 27.05 -16.10 6.44
N VAL A 75 28.09 -16.74 5.88
CA VAL A 75 28.33 -16.70 4.43
C VAL A 75 27.21 -17.40 3.65
N ILE A 76 26.75 -18.58 4.11
CA ILE A 76 25.65 -19.32 3.47
C ILE A 76 24.32 -18.54 3.61
N GLN A 77 24.03 -18.00 4.79
CA GLN A 77 22.84 -17.17 5.03
C GLN A 77 22.86 -15.90 4.18
N THR A 78 24.04 -15.29 3.97
CA THR A 78 24.15 -14.12 3.09
C THR A 78 23.90 -14.46 1.62
N SER A 79 24.33 -15.64 1.15
CA SER A 79 24.01 -16.10 -0.21
C SER A 79 22.53 -16.44 -0.39
N GLU A 80 21.92 -17.14 0.57
CA GLU A 80 20.49 -17.50 0.53
C GLU A 80 19.61 -16.25 0.59
N LEU A 81 19.96 -15.27 1.43
CA LEU A 81 19.25 -13.99 1.52
C LEU A 81 19.37 -13.17 0.23
N LEU A 82 20.53 -13.19 -0.43
CA LEU A 82 20.71 -12.51 -1.72
C LEU A 82 19.85 -13.15 -2.82
N ASP A 83 19.79 -14.48 -2.86
CA ASP A 83 18.93 -15.20 -3.80
C ASP A 83 17.45 -14.92 -3.55
N LEU A 84 17.02 -14.87 -2.29
CA LEU A 84 15.63 -14.49 -1.93
C LEU A 84 15.30 -13.05 -2.32
N LYS A 85 16.22 -12.10 -2.13
CA LYS A 85 16.06 -10.71 -2.59
C LYS A 85 15.90 -10.64 -4.10
N LEU A 86 16.71 -11.39 -4.85
CA LEU A 86 16.63 -11.46 -6.30
C LEU A 86 15.28 -12.06 -6.73
N GLN A 87 14.88 -13.17 -6.13
CA GLN A 87 13.62 -13.85 -6.40
C GLN A 87 12.42 -12.94 -6.15
N ALA A 88 12.34 -12.30 -4.98
CA ALA A 88 11.25 -11.36 -4.65
C ALA A 88 11.15 -10.23 -5.68
N LYS A 89 12.30 -9.68 -6.08
CA LYS A 89 12.39 -8.59 -7.05
C LYS A 89 11.92 -9.00 -8.45
N GLU A 90 12.36 -10.15 -8.94
CA GLU A 90 11.99 -10.67 -10.25
C GLU A 90 10.53 -11.09 -10.31
N LEU A 91 10.04 -11.72 -9.26
CA LEU A 91 8.65 -12.12 -9.13
C LEU A 91 7.75 -10.88 -9.12
N PHE A 92 8.06 -9.88 -8.29
CA PHE A 92 7.31 -8.62 -8.27
C PHE A 92 7.32 -7.92 -9.63
N LYS A 93 8.48 -7.87 -10.30
CA LYS A 93 8.61 -7.31 -11.65
C LYS A 93 7.70 -8.02 -12.64
N THR A 94 7.71 -9.35 -12.63
CA THR A 94 6.93 -10.19 -13.54
C THR A 94 5.43 -10.01 -13.30
N LEU A 95 4.99 -9.95 -12.05
CA LEU A 95 3.58 -9.71 -11.71
C LEU A 95 3.12 -8.30 -12.11
N LEU A 96 3.97 -7.30 -11.94
CA LEU A 96 3.67 -5.92 -12.32
C LEU A 96 3.55 -5.79 -13.84
N GLN A 97 4.50 -6.36 -14.60
CA GLN A 97 4.50 -6.34 -16.07
C GLN A 97 3.30 -7.09 -16.65
N ASN A 98 2.97 -8.25 -16.08
CA ASN A 98 1.84 -9.07 -16.52
C ASN A 98 0.49 -8.60 -15.97
N LYS A 99 0.44 -7.46 -15.26
CA LYS A 99 -0.76 -6.93 -14.59
C LYS A 99 -1.46 -7.96 -13.68
N LYS A 100 -0.70 -8.93 -13.17
CA LYS A 100 -1.17 -9.98 -12.26
C LYS A 100 -1.28 -9.49 -10.82
N ILE A 101 -0.79 -8.29 -10.51
CA ILE A 101 -0.98 -7.64 -9.22
C ILE A 101 -1.79 -6.33 -9.34
N ASN A 102 -2.73 -6.13 -8.43
CA ASN A 102 -3.59 -4.94 -8.38
C ASN A 102 -2.99 -3.83 -7.52
N ARG A 103 -3.49 -2.60 -7.68
CA ARG A 103 -3.00 -1.44 -6.91
C ARG A 103 -3.16 -1.61 -5.40
N ALA A 104 -4.22 -2.27 -4.93
CA ALA A 104 -4.41 -2.57 -3.51
C ALA A 104 -3.32 -3.52 -2.99
N GLU A 105 -3.03 -4.60 -3.73
CA GLU A 105 -1.99 -5.57 -3.35
C GLU A 105 -0.58 -4.95 -3.36
N ILE A 106 -0.30 -4.03 -4.29
CA ILE A 106 0.94 -3.25 -4.30
C ILE A 106 1.05 -2.40 -3.03
N LEU A 107 -0.05 -1.74 -2.61
CA LEU A 107 -0.05 -0.94 -1.39
C LEU A 107 0.12 -1.83 -0.15
N ASP A 108 -0.54 -2.99 -0.10
CA ASP A 108 -0.41 -3.94 1.01
C ASP A 108 1.04 -4.43 1.17
N ILE A 109 1.73 -4.77 0.07
CA ILE A 109 3.14 -5.16 0.09
C ILE A 109 4.02 -4.00 0.58
N LYS A 110 3.78 -2.80 0.05
CA LYS A 110 4.56 -1.61 0.44
C LYS A 110 4.41 -1.31 1.92
N ASP A 111 3.19 -1.28 2.43
CA ASP A 111 2.89 -0.92 3.81
C ASP A 111 3.45 -1.98 4.76
N TYR A 112 3.32 -3.27 4.41
CA TYR A 112 3.94 -4.37 5.15
C TYR A 112 5.48 -4.25 5.19
N LEU A 113 6.12 -3.98 4.06
CA LEU A 113 7.58 -3.80 4.03
C LEU A 113 8.03 -2.56 4.82
N LEU A 114 7.30 -1.45 4.77
CA LEU A 114 7.63 -0.25 5.54
C LEU A 114 7.44 -0.43 7.05
N GLU A 115 6.50 -1.29 7.47
CA GLU A 115 6.25 -1.59 8.88
C GLU A 115 7.32 -2.52 9.47
N ASN A 116 7.91 -3.41 8.64
CA ASN A 116 8.82 -4.45 9.12
C ASN A 116 10.30 -4.21 8.75
N VAL A 117 10.60 -3.34 7.77
CA VAL A 117 11.99 -3.02 7.38
C VAL A 117 12.38 -1.66 7.96
N GLU A 118 13.03 -1.70 9.12
CA GLU A 118 13.56 -0.51 9.79
C GLU A 118 14.89 -0.06 9.17
N ASP A 119 14.85 0.45 7.94
CA ASP A 119 16.03 0.97 7.26
C ASP A 119 16.16 2.50 7.44
N PRO A 120 17.13 2.99 8.23
CA PRO A 120 17.32 4.42 8.45
C PRO A 120 17.66 5.17 7.16
N THR A 121 18.27 4.51 6.17
CA THR A 121 18.64 5.12 4.87
C THR A 121 17.43 5.37 3.97
N LEU A 122 16.30 4.70 4.24
CA LEU A 122 15.07 4.76 3.47
C LEU A 122 14.00 5.67 4.09
N SER A 123 14.21 6.12 5.34
CA SER A 123 13.27 6.95 6.11
C SER A 123 12.92 8.29 5.45
N ASN A 124 13.91 8.95 4.85
CA ASN A 124 13.75 10.28 4.21
C ASN A 124 13.81 10.20 2.68
N LYS A 125 13.75 9.00 2.11
CA LYS A 125 13.93 8.82 0.67
C LYS A 125 12.64 9.14 -0.08
N GLU A 126 12.72 10.03 -1.06
CA GLU A 126 11.60 10.27 -1.97
C GLU A 126 11.50 9.17 -3.02
N TYR A 127 10.31 8.61 -3.17
CA TYR A 127 10.04 7.54 -4.14
C TYR A 127 9.19 8.07 -5.31
N LYS A 128 9.61 7.75 -6.54
CA LYS A 128 8.86 8.12 -7.75
C LYS A 128 7.45 7.52 -7.80
N ASN A 129 7.28 6.30 -7.29
CA ASN A 129 6.00 5.60 -7.20
C ASN A 129 6.07 4.45 -6.18
N ASP A 130 4.93 3.79 -5.93
CA ASP A 130 4.83 2.68 -4.97
C ASP A 130 5.76 1.49 -5.33
N ALA A 131 5.91 1.17 -6.61
CA ALA A 131 6.81 0.12 -7.06
C ALA A 131 8.29 0.46 -6.79
N HIS A 132 8.68 1.72 -6.99
CA HIS A 132 10.02 2.22 -6.70
C HIS A 132 10.34 2.15 -5.20
N CYS A 133 9.34 2.36 -4.34
CA CYS A 133 9.45 2.14 -2.90
C CYS A 133 9.74 0.66 -2.58
N ILE A 134 8.90 -0.25 -3.06
CA ILE A 134 9.07 -1.70 -2.85
C ILE A 134 10.44 -2.19 -3.35
N TYR A 135 10.87 -1.76 -4.54
CA TYR A 135 12.19 -2.11 -5.05
C TYR A 135 13.35 -1.57 -4.21
N SER A 136 13.18 -0.40 -3.60
CA SER A 136 14.18 0.14 -2.67
C SER A 136 14.22 -0.68 -1.38
N LEU A 137 13.07 -1.10 -0.87
CA LEU A 137 12.95 -1.93 0.34
C LEU A 137 13.57 -3.33 0.14
N PHE A 138 13.37 -3.97 -1.02
CA PHE A 138 14.05 -5.24 -1.34
C PHE A 138 15.58 -5.13 -1.42
N LYS A 139 16.10 -3.94 -1.72
CA LYS A 139 17.55 -3.67 -1.74
C LYS A 139 18.11 -3.33 -0.35
N SER A 140 17.27 -3.14 0.66
CA SER A 140 17.70 -2.80 2.00
C SER A 140 18.66 -3.86 2.55
N LYS A 141 19.64 -3.42 3.34
CA LYS A 141 20.49 -4.33 4.12
C LYS A 141 19.75 -4.90 5.33
N TYR A 142 18.72 -4.20 5.81
CA TYR A 142 18.00 -4.47 7.06
C TYR A 142 16.74 -5.32 6.86
N ILE A 143 16.51 -5.84 5.65
CA ILE A 143 15.39 -6.74 5.40
C ILE A 143 15.77 -8.18 5.77
N ASP A 144 14.95 -8.76 6.62
CA ASP A 144 15.11 -10.13 7.10
C ASP A 144 14.57 -11.15 6.09
N GLU A 145 15.08 -12.38 6.22
CA GLU A 145 14.69 -13.51 5.37
C GLU A 145 13.20 -13.85 5.50
N ASP A 146 12.67 -13.82 6.72
CA ASP A 146 11.28 -14.16 7.01
C ASP A 146 10.30 -13.18 6.34
N ILE A 147 10.63 -11.89 6.38
CA ILE A 147 9.87 -10.81 5.71
C ILE A 147 9.83 -11.07 4.20
N LEU A 148 10.99 -11.42 3.60
CA LEU A 148 11.07 -11.74 2.18
C LEU A 148 10.22 -12.95 1.79
N LYS A 149 10.30 -14.03 2.56
CA LYS A 149 9.50 -15.25 2.34
C LYS A 149 8.00 -14.97 2.42
N GLU A 150 7.58 -14.19 3.41
CA GLU A 150 6.17 -13.83 3.61
C GLU A 150 5.65 -13.00 2.42
N VAL A 151 6.44 -12.04 1.95
CA VAL A 151 6.10 -11.23 0.77
C VAL A 151 6.07 -12.07 -0.52
N ILE A 152 7.03 -12.97 -0.72
CA ILE A 152 7.03 -13.88 -1.87
C ILE A 152 5.77 -14.75 -1.87
N ASN A 153 5.41 -15.34 -0.73
CA ASN A 153 4.21 -16.16 -0.59
C ASN A 153 2.94 -15.36 -0.90
N PHE A 154 2.83 -14.14 -0.38
CA PHE A 154 1.71 -13.27 -0.68
C PHE A 154 1.57 -13.00 -2.19
N MET A 155 2.69 -12.74 -2.88
CA MET A 155 2.70 -12.49 -4.32
C MET A 155 2.31 -13.74 -5.12
N LEU A 156 2.78 -14.93 -4.73
CA LEU A 156 2.40 -16.20 -5.37
C LEU A 156 0.91 -16.47 -5.22
N VAL A 157 0.35 -16.30 -4.02
CA VAL A 157 -1.08 -16.46 -3.74
C VAL A 157 -1.92 -15.47 -4.55
N SER A 158 -1.44 -14.23 -4.71
CA SER A 158 -2.12 -13.20 -5.49
C SER A 158 -2.09 -13.50 -6.99
N SER A 159 -0.96 -14.02 -7.49
CA SER A 159 -0.81 -14.47 -8.88
C SER A 159 -1.77 -15.62 -9.23
N ASN A 160 -1.88 -16.62 -8.35
CA ASN A 160 -2.71 -17.81 -8.61
C ASN A 160 -4.20 -17.50 -8.64
N ARG A 161 -4.66 -16.49 -7.88
CA ARG A 161 -6.06 -16.05 -7.88
C ARG A 161 -6.54 -15.45 -9.21
N LYS A 162 -5.63 -15.07 -10.12
CA LYS A 162 -5.97 -14.51 -11.43
C LYS A 162 -5.84 -15.49 -12.59
N ILE A 163 -5.38 -16.71 -12.32
CA ILE A 163 -5.27 -17.78 -13.32
C ILE A 163 -6.53 -18.68 -13.27
N SER A 164 -7.26 -18.66 -12.14
CA SER A 164 -8.63 -19.16 -12.00
C SER A 164 -9.64 -18.19 -12.59
#